data_AF-A0A2D5YJW4-F1
#
_entry.id   AF-A0A2D5YJW4-F1
#
_cell.length_a   1.000
_cell.length_b   1.000
_cell.length_c   1.000
_cell.angle_alpha   90.00
_cell.angle_beta   90.00
_cell.angle_gamma   90.00
#
_symmetry.space_group_name_H-M   'P 1'
#
loop_
_entity.id
_entity.type
_entity.pdbx_description
1 polymer ?
#
loop_
_entity_poly.entity_id
_entity_poly.type
_entity_poly.pdbx_seq_one_letter_code
_entity_poly.pdbx_strand_id
1 'polypeptide(L)'
;MAVSGFRITGIEARRHRRSGRPQQVRIDHNTTVLSIRTTGKERATVEYRYTVTYGGLGMIQLDGEITYASGDGGTAQEVQELWEREHKMPDGAAEEVHNAILSQGSFEVFVLARKLNLPPPVKVEVPQVKFQKGKGKTSGSTAGPEVA
;
A
#
# COMPACT_ATOMS: atom_id res chain seq x y z
N MET A 1 3.28 2.05 19.44
CA MET A 1 2.47 1.49 18.35
C MET A 1 1.87 0.21 18.89
N ALA A 2 0.55 0.14 19.08
CA ALA A 2 -0.07 -1.01 19.73
C ALA A 2 -0.21 -2.21 18.78
N VAL A 3 -0.06 -2.00 17.47
CA VAL A 3 -0.11 -3.05 16.44
C VAL A 3 1.30 -3.54 16.07
N SER A 4 1.47 -4.86 15.97
CA SER A 4 2.71 -5.54 15.59
C SER A 4 2.45 -6.90 14.93
N GLY A 5 3.50 -7.64 14.56
CA GLY A 5 3.36 -9.06 14.15
C GLY A 5 2.61 -9.28 12.84
N PHE A 6 2.77 -8.39 11.86
CA PHE A 6 2.12 -8.52 10.56
C PHE A 6 2.58 -9.77 9.81
N ARG A 7 1.62 -10.63 9.49
CA ARG A 7 1.85 -11.89 8.79
C ARG A 7 0.81 -12.08 7.70
N ILE A 8 1.28 -12.28 6.48
CA ILE A 8 0.41 -12.67 5.36
C ILE A 8 0.20 -14.17 5.42
N THR A 9 -1.07 -14.59 5.38
CA THR A 9 -1.49 -16.00 5.38
C THR A 9 -1.99 -16.44 4.00
N GLY A 10 -2.43 -15.51 3.16
CA GLY A 10 -2.90 -15.77 1.81
C GLY A 10 -2.66 -14.60 0.87
N ILE A 11 -2.33 -14.92 -0.39
CA ILE A 11 -2.21 -13.94 -1.46
C ILE A 11 -3.03 -14.42 -2.64
N GLU A 12 -3.93 -13.56 -3.10
CA GLU A 12 -4.66 -13.73 -4.34
C GLU A 12 -4.43 -12.52 -5.24
N ALA A 13 -3.87 -12.73 -6.42
CA ALA A 13 -3.52 -11.64 -7.32
C ALA A 13 -3.89 -12.03 -8.75
N ARG A 14 -4.75 -11.23 -9.38
CA ARG A 14 -5.32 -11.51 -10.70
C ARG A 14 -5.22 -10.28 -11.59
N ARG A 15 -4.73 -10.50 -12.81
CA ARG A 15 -4.87 -9.56 -13.93
C ARG A 15 -5.97 -10.06 -14.84
N HIS A 16 -7.03 -9.28 -14.99
CA HIS A 16 -8.08 -9.59 -15.93
C HIS A 16 -7.67 -9.12 -17.35
N ARG A 17 -7.99 -9.91 -18.38
CA ARG A 17 -7.75 -9.50 -19.77
C ARG A 17 -8.82 -8.50 -20.21
N ARG A 18 -8.44 -7.22 -20.30
CA ARG A 18 -8.96 -6.28 -21.31
C ARG A 18 -7.79 -5.44 -21.84
N SER A 19 -7.31 -5.80 -23.02
CA SER A 19 -6.42 -4.99 -23.85
C SER A 19 -7.26 -3.95 -24.59
N GLY A 20 -7.41 -2.77 -23.99
CA GLY A 20 -8.00 -1.58 -24.60
C GLY A 20 -7.22 -0.34 -24.15
N ARG A 21 -7.36 0.78 -24.87
CA ARG A 21 -6.66 2.04 -24.57
C ARG A 21 -6.71 2.37 -23.07
N PRO A 22 -5.63 2.92 -22.48
CA PRO A 22 -5.60 3.27 -21.06
C PRO A 22 -6.71 4.27 -20.75
N GLN A 23 -7.79 3.79 -20.14
CA GLN A 23 -8.78 4.62 -19.45
C GLN A 23 -8.22 4.96 -18.07
N GLN A 24 -8.68 6.07 -17.50
CA GLN A 24 -8.37 6.43 -16.12
C GLN A 24 -8.83 5.28 -15.20
N VAL A 25 -7.87 4.53 -14.67
CA VAL A 25 -8.14 3.36 -13.82
C VAL A 25 -8.47 3.88 -12.44
N ARG A 26 -9.69 3.62 -11.98
CA ARG A 26 -10.04 3.80 -10.57
C ARG A 26 -9.37 2.68 -9.77
N ILE A 27 -8.61 3.07 -8.75
CA ILE A 27 -7.94 2.17 -7.83
C ILE A 27 -8.61 2.36 -6.48
N ASP A 28 -9.24 1.31 -5.95
CA ASP A 28 -9.91 1.34 -4.65
C ASP A 28 -9.18 0.43 -3.68
N HIS A 29 -8.97 0.94 -2.47
CA HIS A 29 -8.33 0.24 -1.35
C HIS A 29 -9.39 -0.06 -0.31
N ASN A 30 -9.52 -1.32 0.09
CA ASN A 30 -10.47 -1.74 1.13
C ASN A 30 -9.80 -2.67 2.11
N THR A 31 -9.89 -2.34 3.40
CA THR A 31 -9.44 -3.20 4.50
C THR A 31 -10.64 -3.68 5.30
N THR A 32 -10.70 -4.96 5.59
CA THR A 32 -11.78 -5.58 6.36
C THR A 32 -11.18 -6.45 7.45
N VAL A 33 -11.65 -6.28 8.68
CA VAL A 33 -11.35 -7.20 9.77
C VAL A 33 -12.28 -8.40 9.65
N LEU A 34 -11.71 -9.60 9.65
CA LEU A 34 -12.42 -10.87 9.49
C LEU A 34 -12.76 -11.47 10.86
N SER A 35 -11.81 -11.45 11.79
CA SER A 35 -12.01 -11.94 13.15
C SER A 35 -11.05 -11.29 14.12
N ILE A 36 -11.43 -11.30 15.41
CA ILE A 36 -10.59 -10.85 16.51
C ILE A 36 -10.62 -11.94 17.59
N ARG A 37 -9.45 -12.39 18.03
CA ARG A 37 -9.30 -13.41 19.07
C ARG A 37 -8.28 -12.96 20.10
N THR A 38 -8.64 -12.95 21.39
CA THR A 38 -7.68 -12.64 22.44
C THR A 38 -6.60 -13.72 22.52
N THR A 39 -5.35 -13.28 22.68
CA THR A 39 -4.17 -14.14 22.84
C THR A 39 -3.48 -13.70 24.13
N GLY A 40 -4.14 -13.96 25.26
CA GLY A 40 -3.76 -13.46 26.58
C GLY A 40 -4.57 -12.24 27.04
N LYS A 41 -4.18 -11.64 28.16
CA LYS A 41 -4.92 -10.53 28.78
C LYS A 41 -4.75 -9.18 28.06
N GLU A 42 -3.61 -8.98 27.41
CA GLU A 42 -3.24 -7.67 26.83
C GLU A 42 -3.03 -7.72 25.32
N ARG A 43 -3.35 -8.83 24.66
CA ARG A 43 -3.15 -8.98 23.22
C ARG A 43 -4.32 -9.65 22.56
N ALA A 44 -4.62 -9.22 21.34
CA ALA A 44 -5.57 -9.84 20.44
C ALA A 44 -4.91 -10.07 19.07
N THR A 45 -5.17 -11.23 18.49
CA THR A 45 -4.89 -11.52 17.09
C THR A 45 -6.07 -11.03 16.27
N VAL A 46 -5.80 -10.19 15.28
CA VAL A 46 -6.79 -9.64 14.34
C VAL A 46 -6.50 -10.24 12.97
N GLU A 47 -7.42 -11.05 12.46
CA GLU A 47 -7.39 -11.54 11.09
C GLU A 47 -7.98 -10.48 10.18
N TYR A 48 -7.31 -10.20 9.06
CA TYR A 48 -7.73 -9.15 8.14
C TYR A 48 -7.68 -9.61 6.69
N ARG A 49 -8.43 -8.89 5.87
CA ARG A 49 -8.38 -8.89 4.42
C ARG A 49 -8.10 -7.49 3.91
N TYR A 50 -7.07 -7.35 3.10
CA TYR A 50 -6.78 -6.13 2.37
C TYR A 50 -6.90 -6.36 0.88
N THR A 51 -7.84 -5.65 0.24
CA THR A 51 -8.13 -5.78 -1.18
C THR A 51 -7.86 -4.46 -1.90
N VAL A 52 -7.09 -4.53 -2.99
CA VAL A 52 -6.89 -3.43 -3.93
C VAL A 52 -7.45 -3.83 -5.28
N THR A 53 -8.43 -3.07 -5.77
CA THR A 53 -9.08 -3.32 -7.05
C THR A 53 -8.67 -2.27 -8.08
N TYR A 54 -8.47 -2.69 -9.32
CA TYR A 54 -8.08 -1.82 -10.45
C TYR A 54 -9.22 -1.72 -11.46
N GLY A 55 -10.44 -1.55 -10.97
CA GLY A 55 -11.66 -1.69 -11.78
C GLY A 55 -11.66 -3.02 -12.56
N GLY A 56 -11.88 -2.95 -13.87
CA GLY A 56 -11.89 -4.12 -14.76
C GLY A 56 -10.51 -4.71 -15.10
N LEU A 57 -9.39 -4.14 -14.61
CA LEU A 57 -8.05 -4.60 -14.98
C LEU A 57 -7.52 -5.74 -14.11
N GLY A 58 -7.94 -5.83 -12.85
CA GLY A 58 -7.29 -6.73 -11.91
C GLY A 58 -7.68 -6.47 -10.47
N MET A 59 -7.23 -7.37 -9.61
CA MET A 59 -7.32 -7.24 -8.16
C MET A 59 -6.12 -7.89 -7.48
N ILE A 60 -5.79 -7.39 -6.30
CA ILE A 60 -4.85 -8.01 -5.37
C ILE A 60 -5.56 -8.07 -4.02
N GLN A 61 -5.54 -9.24 -3.39
CA GLN A 61 -6.06 -9.48 -2.06
C GLN A 61 -4.98 -10.13 -1.21
N LEU A 62 -4.78 -9.57 -0.03
CA LEU A 62 -3.92 -10.10 1.02
C LEU A 62 -4.80 -10.50 2.18
N ASP A 63 -4.76 -11.77 2.54
CA ASP A 63 -5.32 -12.29 3.79
C ASP A 63 -4.15 -12.43 4.77
N GLY A 64 -4.37 -12.06 6.03
CA GLY A 64 -3.32 -12.07 7.03
C GLY A 64 -3.81 -11.89 8.45
N GLU A 65 -2.85 -11.77 9.35
CA GLU A 65 -3.09 -11.47 10.75
C GLU A 65 -2.10 -10.42 11.27
N ILE A 66 -2.54 -9.68 12.26
CA ILE A 66 -1.73 -8.75 13.06
C ILE A 66 -2.00 -9.01 14.54
N THR A 67 -1.06 -8.62 15.39
CA THR A 67 -1.24 -8.57 16.84
C THR A 67 -1.56 -7.16 17.27
N TYR A 68 -2.73 -6.96 17.87
CA TYR A 68 -3.09 -5.75 18.62
C TYR A 68 -2.74 -5.94 20.10
N ALA A 69 -2.02 -5.00 20.69
CA ALA A 69 -1.75 -4.93 22.12
C ALA A 69 -2.62 -3.85 22.76
N SER A 70 -3.01 -4.03 24.02
CA SER A 70 -3.71 -3.00 24.78
C SER A 70 -2.88 -1.69 24.79
N GLY A 71 -3.55 -0.57 24.59
CA GLY A 71 -2.92 0.75 24.55
C GLY A 71 -3.96 1.87 24.61
N ASP A 72 -3.58 3.05 24.12
CA ASP A 72 -4.43 4.25 24.17
C ASP A 72 -5.74 4.08 23.37
N GLY A 73 -5.73 3.25 22.31
CA GLY A 73 -6.89 2.93 21.49
C GLY A 73 -7.91 1.96 22.10
N GLY A 74 -7.63 1.41 23.29
CA GLY A 74 -8.49 0.48 24.01
C GLY A 74 -7.78 -0.82 24.41
N THR A 75 -8.41 -1.60 25.28
CA THR A 75 -7.83 -2.89 25.73
C THR A 75 -8.12 -4.01 24.74
N ALA A 76 -7.23 -5.00 24.64
CA ALA A 76 -7.45 -6.16 23.77
C ALA A 76 -8.74 -6.93 24.08
N GLN A 77 -9.15 -6.95 25.35
CA GLN A 77 -10.38 -7.59 25.79
C GLN A 77 -11.62 -6.80 25.36
N GLU A 78 -11.62 -5.48 25.58
CA GLU A 78 -12.71 -4.60 25.12
C GLU A 78 -12.91 -4.65 23.61
N VAL A 79 -11.81 -4.65 22.84
CA VAL A 79 -11.86 -4.78 21.38
C VAL A 79 -12.52 -6.09 20.96
N GLN A 80 -12.19 -7.20 21.61
CA GLN A 80 -12.78 -8.51 21.29
C GLN A 80 -14.26 -8.59 21.73
N GLU A 81 -14.60 -8.11 22.91
CA GLU A 81 -15.98 -8.13 23.42
C GLU A 81 -16.91 -7.29 22.54
N LEU A 82 -16.45 -6.10 22.11
CA LEU A 82 -17.23 -5.26 21.20
C LEU A 82 -17.34 -5.89 19.81
N TRP A 83 -16.29 -6.54 19.33
CA TRP A 83 -16.31 -7.24 18.04
C TRP A 83 -17.31 -8.40 18.04
N GLU A 84 -17.35 -9.22 19.09
CA GLU A 84 -18.31 -10.33 19.17
C GLU A 84 -19.75 -9.85 19.24
N ARG A 85 -19.99 -8.72 19.92
CA ARG A 85 -21.34 -8.17 20.09
C ARG A 85 -21.84 -7.41 18.86
N GLU A 86 -20.99 -6.61 18.24
CA GLU A 86 -21.41 -5.63 17.23
C GLU A 86 -20.66 -5.72 15.90
N HIS A 87 -19.63 -6.56 15.79
CA HIS A 87 -18.69 -6.58 14.66
C HIS A 87 -18.06 -5.20 14.43
N LYS A 88 -17.74 -4.52 15.53
CA LYS A 88 -17.09 -3.20 15.57
C LYS A 88 -15.89 -3.24 16.50
N MET A 89 -15.01 -2.27 16.32
CA MET A 89 -13.90 -1.98 17.22
C MET A 89 -14.10 -0.58 17.81
N PRO A 90 -13.53 -0.28 18.99
CA PRO A 90 -13.38 1.10 19.46
C PRO A 90 -12.65 1.93 18.39
N ASP A 91 -13.04 3.20 18.23
CA ASP A 91 -12.54 4.04 17.14
C ASP A 91 -11.00 4.15 17.11
N GLY A 92 -10.36 4.26 18.28
CA GLY A 92 -8.90 4.31 18.40
C GLY A 92 -8.23 3.02 17.93
N ALA A 93 -8.73 1.86 18.40
CA ALA A 93 -8.24 0.56 17.95
C ALA A 93 -8.47 0.34 16.45
N ALA A 94 -9.63 0.76 15.92
CA ALA A 94 -9.96 0.67 14.50
C ALA A 94 -8.97 1.47 13.65
N GLU A 95 -8.72 2.73 14.03
CA GLU A 95 -7.76 3.60 13.36
C GLU A 95 -6.35 2.97 13.34
N GLU A 96 -5.87 2.50 14.49
CA GLU A 96 -4.55 1.87 14.60
C GLU A 96 -4.44 0.61 13.73
N VAL A 97 -5.44 -0.27 13.77
CA VAL A 97 -5.49 -1.52 12.99
C VAL A 97 -5.53 -1.23 11.48
N HIS A 98 -6.43 -0.36 11.04
CA HIS A 98 -6.58 -0.06 9.61
C HIS A 98 -5.33 0.64 9.05
N ASN A 99 -4.75 1.58 9.78
CA ASN A 99 -3.52 2.26 9.37
C ASN A 99 -2.32 1.30 9.33
N ALA A 100 -2.21 0.37 10.28
CA ALA A 100 -1.18 -0.66 10.26
C ALA A 100 -1.32 -1.60 9.03
N ILE A 101 -2.54 -2.05 8.73
CA ILE A 101 -2.81 -2.90 7.56
C ILE A 101 -2.47 -2.15 6.26
N LEU A 102 -2.92 -0.89 6.13
CA LEU A 102 -2.66 -0.07 4.95
C LEU A 102 -1.17 0.19 4.77
N SER A 103 -0.46 0.60 5.82
CA SER A 103 0.96 0.95 5.74
C SER A 103 1.82 -0.24 5.32
N GLN A 104 1.65 -1.40 5.96
CA GLN A 104 2.47 -2.57 5.65
C GLN A 104 2.00 -3.32 4.42
N GLY A 105 0.69 -3.53 4.29
CA GLY A 105 0.10 -4.21 3.14
C GLY A 105 0.33 -3.47 1.82
N SER A 106 0.42 -2.14 1.82
CA SER A 106 0.62 -1.39 0.58
C SER A 106 1.95 -1.66 -0.11
N PHE A 107 3.01 -1.97 0.64
CA PHE A 107 4.30 -2.36 0.04
C PHE A 107 4.18 -3.70 -0.70
N GLU A 108 3.51 -4.67 -0.12
CA GLU A 108 3.31 -5.99 -0.74
C GLU A 108 2.40 -5.90 -1.96
N VAL A 109 1.30 -5.12 -1.85
CA VAL A 109 0.44 -4.83 -3.01
C VAL A 109 1.24 -4.15 -4.12
N PHE A 110 2.13 -3.20 -3.80
CA PHE A 110 2.97 -2.53 -4.79
C PHE A 110 3.85 -3.52 -5.56
N VAL A 111 4.52 -4.42 -4.85
CA VAL A 111 5.38 -5.46 -5.45
C VAL A 111 4.56 -6.40 -6.35
N LEU A 112 3.38 -6.83 -5.89
CA LEU A 112 2.50 -7.71 -6.66
C LEU A 112 1.90 -7.02 -7.89
N ALA A 113 1.50 -5.75 -7.77
CA ALA A 113 0.98 -4.97 -8.89
C ALA A 113 2.00 -4.84 -10.01
N ARG A 114 3.27 -4.58 -9.65
CA ARG A 114 4.38 -4.56 -10.61
C ARG A 114 4.55 -5.90 -11.32
N LYS A 115 4.51 -7.02 -10.58
CA LYS A 115 4.63 -8.38 -11.15
C LYS A 115 3.49 -8.71 -12.13
N LEU A 116 2.30 -8.15 -11.89
CA LEU A 116 1.11 -8.35 -12.73
C LEU A 116 0.93 -7.31 -13.83
N ASN A 117 1.88 -6.39 -14.03
CA ASN A 117 1.72 -5.26 -14.97
C ASN A 117 0.40 -4.49 -14.73
N LEU A 118 0.04 -4.31 -13.46
CA LEU A 118 -1.02 -3.40 -13.03
C LEU A 118 -0.41 -2.02 -12.77
N PRO A 119 -1.19 -0.92 -12.89
CA PRO A 119 -0.74 0.39 -12.46
C PRO A 119 -0.28 0.37 -11.00
N PRO A 120 0.68 1.22 -10.60
CA PRO A 120 1.01 1.40 -9.19
C PRO A 120 -0.24 1.74 -8.35
N PRO A 121 -0.45 1.11 -7.18
CA PRO A 121 -1.61 1.37 -6.33
C PRO A 121 -1.64 2.81 -5.78
N VAL A 122 -0.47 3.41 -5.60
CA VAL A 122 -0.29 4.79 -5.16
C VAL A 122 0.55 5.56 -6.17
N LYS A 123 0.41 6.89 -6.21
CA LYS A 123 1.24 7.75 -7.07
C LYS A 123 2.70 7.63 -6.59
N VAL A 124 3.57 7.07 -7.44
CA VAL A 124 5.00 7.05 -7.18
C VAL A 124 5.62 8.29 -7.82
N GLU A 125 6.16 9.18 -7.01
CA GLU A 125 7.04 10.24 -7.51
C GLU A 125 8.41 9.64 -7.77
N VAL A 126 8.78 9.53 -9.05
CA VAL A 126 10.10 9.02 -9.44
C VAL A 126 11.09 10.17 -9.41
N PRO A 127 12.11 10.16 -8.52
CA PRO A 127 13.11 11.21 -8.46
C PRO A 127 13.86 11.28 -9.79
N GLN A 128 13.91 12.47 -10.39
CA GLN A 128 14.61 12.71 -11.64
C GLN A 128 16.04 13.17 -11.33
N VAL A 129 17.03 12.43 -11.82
CA VAL A 129 18.43 12.91 -11.82
C VAL A 129 18.59 13.87 -13.00
N LYS A 130 18.71 15.16 -12.71
CA LYS A 130 19.07 16.16 -13.73
C LYS A 130 20.58 16.21 -13.87
N PHE A 131 21.11 15.66 -14.95
CA PHE A 131 22.51 15.88 -15.31
C PHE A 131 22.67 17.34 -15.79
N GLN A 132 23.55 18.11 -15.12
CA GLN A 132 23.96 19.41 -15.65
C GLN A 132 24.68 19.18 -16.99
N LYS A 133 24.11 19.67 -18.09
CA LYS A 133 24.85 19.85 -19.33
C LYS A 133 26.00 20.82 -19.04
N GLY A 134 27.22 20.28 -18.94
CA GLY A 134 28.43 21.08 -18.85
C GLY A 134 28.49 22.04 -20.05
N LYS A 135 28.79 23.31 -19.78
CA LYS A 135 29.13 24.30 -20.81
C LYS A 135 30.38 23.81 -21.54
N GLY A 136 30.18 23.14 -22.67
CA GLY A 136 31.24 22.91 -23.64
C GLY A 136 31.75 24.27 -24.11
N LYS A 137 33.00 24.59 -23.77
CA LYS A 137 33.76 25.68 -24.39
C LYS A 137 33.86 25.37 -25.89
N THR A 138 33.15 26.12 -26.73
CA THR A 138 33.49 26.19 -28.15
C THR A 138 34.74 27.07 -28.26
N SER A 139 35.91 26.42 -28.36
CA SER A 139 37.14 27.05 -28.83
C SER A 139 36.99 27.47 -30.29
N GLY A 140 37.63 28.57 -30.65
CA GLY A 140 37.34 29.35 -31.85
C GLY A 140 37.63 28.67 -33.19
N SER A 141 36.97 29.21 -34.21
CA SER A 141 37.42 29.12 -35.60
C SER A 141 37.58 30.54 -36.12
N THR A 142 38.83 30.92 -36.29
CA THR A 142 39.35 32.09 -37.01
C THR A 142 38.76 32.12 -38.43
N ALA A 143 38.10 33.22 -38.81
CA ALA A 143 37.85 33.54 -40.21
C ALA A 143 38.91 34.58 -40.63
N GLY A 144 39.77 34.17 -41.57
CA GLY A 144 40.82 34.99 -42.17
C GLY A 144 40.26 36.04 -43.14
N PRO A 145 41.12 36.90 -43.71
CA PRO A 145 40.73 38.16 -44.33
C PRO A 145 40.32 37.99 -45.78
N GLU A 146 39.32 38.74 -46.22
CA GLU A 146 39.06 38.94 -47.65
C GLU A 146 38.95 40.44 -47.97
N VAL A 147 39.77 40.81 -48.95
CA VAL A 147 39.96 42.12 -49.55
C VAL A 147 39.17 42.20 -50.85
N ALA A 148 38.42 43.29 -51.05
CA ALA A 148 38.11 43.91 -52.33
C ALA A 148 37.66 45.36 -52.08
#